data_AF-A0A4Q5SCI9-F1
#
_entry.id   AF-A0A4Q5SCI9-F1
#
_cell.length_a   1.000
_cell.length_b   1.000
_cell.length_c   1.000
_cell.angle_alpha   90.00
_cell.angle_beta   90.00
_cell.angle_gamma   90.00
#
_symmetry.space_group_name_H-M   'P 1'
#
loop_
_entity.id
_entity.type
_entity.pdbx_description
1 polymer ?
#
loop_
_entity_poly.entity_id
_entity_poly.type
_entity_poly.pdbx_seq_one_letter_code
_entity_poly.pdbx_strand_id
1 'polypeptide(L)' 'ASIQKTAKRVNVQLESMEGAAFFYACRQMDLPCVQIRAVSNYIEKRNRDAWKIGLAVKNLNTFAGEFLKVILKSHE' A
#
# COMPACT_ATOMS: atom_id res chain seq x y z
N ALA A 1 -19.64 8.09 3.54
CA ALA A 1 -19.62 7.13 4.67
C ALA A 1 -18.62 7.62 5.72
N SER A 2 -18.86 7.41 7.02
CA SER A 2 -17.89 7.75 8.08
C SER A 2 -16.74 6.73 8.12
N ILE A 3 -15.54 7.18 8.50
CA ILE A 3 -14.34 6.34 8.70
C ILE A 3 -14.67 5.14 9.60
N GLN A 4 -15.39 5.37 10.70
CA GLN A 4 -15.80 4.31 11.63
C GLN A 4 -16.73 3.27 10.98
N LYS A 5 -17.63 3.69 10.09
CA LYS A 5 -18.53 2.77 9.38
C LYS A 5 -17.74 1.90 8.41
N THR A 6 -16.74 2.46 7.73
CA THR A 6 -15.84 1.70 6.86
C THR A 6 -15.00 0.72 7.66
N ALA A 7 -14.36 1.15 8.75
CA ALA A 7 -13.53 0.31 9.61
C ALA A 7 -14.29 -0.86 10.26
N LYS A 8 -15.59 -0.71 10.54
CA LYS A 8 -16.43 -1.81 11.02
C LYS A 8 -16.85 -2.79 9.93
N ARG A 9 -17.01 -2.31 8.69
CA ARG A 9 -17.47 -3.13 7.55
C ARG A 9 -16.34 -3.97 6.96
N VAL A 10 -15.12 -3.43 6.97
CA VAL A 10 -13.93 -4.08 6.43
C VAL A 10 -12.84 -4.03 7.50
N ASN A 11 -12.17 -5.16 7.76
CA ASN A 11 -11.01 -5.21 8.65
C ASN A 11 -9.80 -4.54 7.98
N VAL A 12 -9.88 -3.22 7.83
CA VAL A 12 -8.97 -2.41 7.04
C VAL A 12 -7.82 -1.91 7.91
N GLN A 13 -6.60 -2.08 7.42
CA GLN A 13 -5.40 -1.53 8.04
C GLN A 13 -4.92 -0.24 7.36
N LEU A 14 -5.26 -0.05 6.07
CA LEU A 14 -4.80 1.07 5.24
C LEU A 14 -5.79 1.37 4.10
N GLU A 15 -5.94 2.64 3.73
CA GLU A 15 -6.73 3.09 2.59
C GLU A 15 -5.81 3.52 1.42
N SER A 16 -6.20 3.18 0.19
CA SER A 16 -5.55 3.68 -1.02
C SER A 16 -6.50 3.67 -2.21
N MET A 17 -6.13 4.36 -3.30
CA MET A 17 -7.01 4.57 -4.45
C MET A 17 -6.82 3.52 -5.56
N GLU A 18 -5.65 2.87 -5.64
CA GLU A 18 -5.31 1.97 -6.76
C GLU A 18 -5.36 0.48 -6.36
N GLY A 19 -5.36 0.18 -5.06
CA GLY A 19 -5.04 -1.17 -4.58
C GLY A 19 -6.00 -2.26 -5.07
N ALA A 20 -7.29 -2.00 -5.01
CA ALA A 20 -8.29 -2.96 -5.48
C ALA A 20 -8.24 -3.15 -7.01
N ALA A 21 -8.02 -2.07 -7.77
CA ALA A 21 -7.95 -2.12 -9.23
C ALA A 21 -6.73 -2.91 -9.72
N PHE A 22 -5.57 -2.73 -9.08
CA PHE A 22 -4.37 -3.52 -9.37
C PHE A 22 -4.63 -5.02 -9.17
N PHE A 23 -5.13 -5.42 -7.99
CA PHE A 23 -5.38 -6.84 -7.72
C PHE A 23 -6.46 -7.44 -8.61
N TYR A 24 -7.48 -6.66 -8.97
CA TYR A 24 -8.47 -7.08 -9.94
C TYR A 24 -7.81 -7.41 -11.29
N ALA A 25 -6.98 -6.50 -11.83
CA ALA A 25 -6.29 -6.73 -13.09
C ALA A 25 -5.35 -7.94 -13.05
N CYS A 26 -4.53 -8.07 -12.01
CA CYS A 26 -3.65 -9.24 -11.86
C CYS A 26 -4.44 -10.55 -11.80
N ARG A 27 -5.57 -10.56 -11.10
CA ARG A 27 -6.47 -11.72 -11.05
C ARG A 27 -7.07 -12.06 -12.42
N GLN A 28 -7.46 -11.06 -13.22
CA GLN A 28 -7.97 -11.29 -14.58
C GLN A 28 -6.90 -11.89 -15.51
N MET A 29 -5.64 -11.58 -15.26
CA MET A 29 -4.50 -12.03 -16.06
C MET A 29 -3.85 -13.32 -15.52
N ASP A 30 -4.37 -13.90 -14.44
CA ASP A 30 -3.78 -15.03 -13.71
C ASP A 30 -2.30 -14.83 -13.33
N LEU A 31 -1.97 -13.62 -12.86
CA LEU A 31 -0.60 -13.25 -12.49
C LEU A 31 -0.40 -13.21 -10.97
N PRO A 32 0.67 -13.85 -10.44
CA PRO A 32 1.08 -13.66 -9.05
C PRO A 32 1.44 -12.19 -8.85
N CYS A 33 0.94 -11.60 -7.77
CA CYS A 33 1.08 -10.17 -7.54
C CYS A 33 1.16 -9.85 -6.04
N VAL A 34 1.86 -8.76 -5.74
CA VAL A 34 2.01 -8.22 -4.38
C VAL A 34 1.95 -6.71 -4.44
N GLN A 35 1.39 -6.08 -3.40
CA GLN A 35 1.45 -4.63 -3.21
C GLN A 35 2.08 -4.32 -1.86
N ILE A 36 3.00 -3.36 -1.86
CA ILE A 36 3.64 -2.84 -0.65
C ILE A 36 3.31 -1.35 -0.58
N ARG A 37 2.90 -0.85 0.58
CA ARG A 37 2.58 0.56 0.78
C ARG A 37 3.22 1.08 2.06
N ALA A 38 3.79 2.28 1.98
CA ALA A 38 4.19 3.06 3.14
C ALA A 38 3.07 4.05 3.51
N VAL A 39 2.87 4.28 4.81
CA VAL A 39 1.86 5.21 5.31
C VAL A 39 2.38 6.64 5.17
N SER A 40 1.72 7.48 4.37
CA SER A 40 2.04 8.91 4.23
C SER A 40 1.36 9.80 5.25
N ASN A 41 0.21 9.38 5.78
CA ASN A 41 -0.63 10.14 6.70
C ASN A 41 -1.68 9.24 7.34
N TYR A 42 -2.25 9.72 8.45
CA TYR A 42 -3.45 9.14 9.04
C TYR A 42 -4.70 9.67 8.32
N ILE A 43 -5.81 8.93 8.44
CA ILE A 43 -7.08 9.35 7.85
C ILE A 43 -7.67 10.48 8.69
N GLU A 44 -7.92 11.61 8.05
CA GLU A 44 -8.52 12.80 8.64
C GLU A 44 -9.28 13.59 7.57
N LYS A 45 -9.95 14.67 7.98
CA LYS A 45 -10.48 15.65 7.01
C LYS A 45 -9.31 16.17 6.19
N ARG A 46 -9.49 16.23 4.86
CA ARG A 46 -8.41 16.51 3.91
C ARG A 46 -7.51 17.66 4.35
N ASN A 47 -6.29 17.30 4.77
CA ASN A 47 -5.23 18.20 5.17
C ASN A 47 -3.94 17.74 4.49
N ARG A 48 -3.56 18.40 3.40
CA ARG A 48 -2.39 17.98 2.60
C ARG A 48 -1.08 18.34 3.29
N ASP A 49 -1.08 19.33 4.18
CA ASP A 49 0.12 19.79 4.86
C ASP A 49 0.64 18.75 5.86
N ALA A 50 -0.24 17.88 6.36
CA ALA A 50 0.12 16.77 7.24
C ALA A 50 0.75 15.57 6.49
N TRP A 51 0.75 15.59 5.15
CA TRP A 51 1.19 14.44 4.37
C TRP A 51 2.71 14.38 4.30
N LYS A 52 3.28 13.28 4.81
CA LYS A 52 4.73 13.03 4.79
C LYS A 52 5.12 12.20 3.57
N ILE A 53 4.74 12.65 2.37
CA ILE A 53 4.92 11.90 1.12
C ILE A 53 6.39 11.54 0.89
N GLY A 54 7.31 12.50 1.04
CA GLY A 54 8.74 12.25 0.85
C GLY A 54 9.30 11.18 1.78
N LEU A 55 8.89 11.17 3.05
CA LEU A 55 9.28 10.15 4.03
C LEU A 55 8.71 8.78 3.66
N ALA A 56 7.42 8.72 3.29
CA ALA A 56 6.78 7.47 2.89
C ALA A 56 7.44 6.86 1.65
N VAL A 57 7.72 7.66 0.61
CA VAL A 57 8.42 7.21 -0.59
C VAL A 57 9.82 6.72 -0.28
N LYS A 58 10.58 7.46 0.56
CA LYS A 58 11.90 7.02 1.00
C LYS A 58 11.85 5.65 1.67
N ASN A 59 10.96 5.49 2.65
CA ASN A 59 10.82 4.22 3.39
C ASN A 59 10.35 3.08 2.48
N LEU A 60 9.42 3.35 1.56
CA LEU A 60 8.96 2.37 0.58
C LEU A 60 10.10 1.89 -0.31
N ASN A 61 10.92 2.81 -0.83
CA ASN A 61 12.05 2.47 -1.70
C ASN A 61 13.14 1.68 -0.95
N THR A 62 13.44 2.05 0.29
CA THR A 62 14.37 1.29 1.14
C THR A 62 13.88 -0.15 1.31
N PHE A 63 12.63 -0.33 1.76
CA PHE A 63 12.06 -1.67 1.93
C PHE A 63 12.00 -2.46 0.61
N ALA A 64 11.56 -1.84 -0.49
CA ALA A 64 11.45 -2.51 -1.77
C ALA A 64 12.81 -3.02 -2.27
N GLY A 65 13.87 -2.24 -2.12
CA GLY A 65 15.22 -2.66 -2.48
C GLY A 65 15.72 -3.84 -1.65
N GLU A 66 15.42 -3.88 -0.35
CA GLU A 66 15.76 -5.00 0.54
C GLU A 66 14.93 -6.25 0.21
N PHE A 67 13.63 -6.08 0.02
CA PHE A 67 12.70 -7.15 -0.33
C PHE A 67 13.08 -7.85 -1.64
N LEU A 68 13.43 -7.08 -2.69
CA LEU A 68 13.89 -7.63 -3.96
C LEU A 68 15.18 -8.44 -3.81
N LYS A 69 16.13 -7.97 -2.99
CA LYS A 69 17.37 -8.72 -2.73
C LYS A 69 17.09 -10.08 -2.07
N VAL A 70 16.12 -10.14 -1.16
CA VAL A 70 15.72 -11.40 -0.50
C VAL A 70 15.08 -12.35 -1.52
N ILE A 71 14.15 -11.86 -2.33
CA ILE A 71 13.49 -12.68 -3.36
C ILE A 71 14.50 -13.23 -4.35
N LEU A 72 15.38 -12.39 -4.90
CA LEU A 72 16.35 -12.83 -5.90
C LEU A 72 17.33 -13.88 -5.36
N LYS A 73 17.78 -13.74 -4.11
CA LYS A 73 18.65 -14.73 -3.46
C LYS A 73 17.97 -16.06 -3.18
N SER A 74 16.64 -16.09 -2.98
CA SER A 74 15.91 -17.34 -2.78
C SER A 74 15.74 -18.19 -4.05
N HIS A 75 16.23 -17.69 -5.20
CA HIS A 75 16.22 -18.38 -6.49
C HIS A 75 17.62 -18.79 -6.98
N GLU A 76 18.67 -18.60 -6.17
CA GLU A 76 20.01 -19.21 -6.34
C GLU A 76 20.10 -20.51 -5.51
#